data_AF-A0A8C2FLR8-F1
#
_entry.id   AF-A0A8C2FLR8-F1
#
_cell.length_a   1.000
_cell.length_b   1.000
_cell.length_c   1.000
_cell.angle_alpha   90.00
_cell.angle_beta   90.00
_cell.angle_gamma   90.00
#
_symmetry.space_group_name_H-M   'P 1'
#
loop_
_entity.id
_entity.type
_entity.pdbx_description
1 polymer ?
#
loop_
_entity_poly.entity_id
_entity_poly.type
_entity_poly.pdbx_seq_one_letter_code
_entity_poly.pdbx_strand_id
1 'polypeptide(L)'
;DNGAPRRTATSLLTVTVSDTNDHGPVFEQNEYRLRIRENVEVGFEVITVRATDGDAQSNANMIYKIVNGEGVNSGFEIDSRNGLVKIRVIISGNVKGQFFIHTPTGAIDVINPLDYEMIREYNLRIKAQDGGRPPLINGTGIVVIQVVDVNDNAPMFVSTPFQATVLENVPIGYSVIHIQAIDSDSGENARLDYCLTDTTPGFPFTINNSTGWITVSTELDRETT
;
A
#
# COMPACT_ATOMS: atom_id res chain seq x y z
N ASP A 1 37.69 -26.38 -63.22
CA ASP A 1 38.11 -27.74 -63.59
C ASP A 1 39.54 -27.65 -64.13
N ASN A 2 40.14 -28.79 -64.45
CA ASN A 2 41.50 -28.87 -64.99
C ASN A 2 41.51 -29.18 -66.50
N GLY A 3 40.39 -28.98 -67.20
CA GLY A 3 40.29 -29.19 -68.64
C GLY A 3 40.98 -28.10 -69.46
N ALA A 4 41.14 -28.33 -70.76
CA ALA A 4 41.60 -27.32 -71.71
C ALA A 4 40.48 -27.10 -72.76
N PRO A 5 39.70 -26.00 -72.68
CA PRO A 5 39.84 -24.86 -71.77
C PRO A 5 39.28 -25.14 -70.35
N ARG A 6 39.85 -24.46 -69.35
CA ARG A 6 39.37 -24.56 -67.96
C ARG A 6 38.04 -23.83 -67.80
N ARG A 7 37.13 -24.41 -67.03
CA ARG A 7 35.87 -23.79 -66.60
C ARG A 7 35.85 -23.67 -65.09
N THR A 8 35.45 -22.53 -64.57
CA THR A 8 35.32 -22.30 -63.13
C THR A 8 33.86 -22.09 -62.77
N ALA A 9 33.52 -22.48 -61.56
CA ALA A 9 32.26 -22.12 -60.92
C ALA A 9 32.59 -21.54 -59.55
N THR A 10 31.85 -20.52 -59.15
CA THR A 10 31.91 -19.92 -57.83
C THR A 10 30.54 -20.04 -57.20
N SER A 11 30.49 -20.24 -55.88
CA SER A 11 29.26 -20.22 -55.10
C SER A 11 29.43 -19.30 -53.89
N LEU A 12 28.34 -18.67 -53.46
CA LEU A 12 28.32 -17.86 -52.25
C LEU A 12 28.09 -18.79 -51.05
N LEU A 13 29.00 -18.74 -50.07
CA LEU A 13 28.82 -19.37 -48.76
C LEU A 13 28.36 -18.30 -47.78
N THR A 14 27.16 -18.48 -47.23
CA THR A 14 26.70 -17.68 -46.09
C THR A 14 26.88 -18.50 -44.82
N VAL A 15 27.69 -17.99 -43.90
CA VAL A 15 27.83 -18.53 -42.53
C VAL A 15 27.08 -17.60 -41.59
N THR A 16 26.15 -18.16 -40.81
CA THR A 16 25.43 -17.42 -39.76
C THR A 16 25.86 -17.97 -38.40
N VAL A 17 26.17 -17.06 -37.47
CA VAL A 17 26.40 -17.42 -36.06
C VAL A 17 25.08 -17.31 -35.32
N SER A 18 24.69 -18.37 -34.62
CA SER A 18 23.51 -18.40 -33.76
C SER A 18 23.88 -18.03 -32.33
N ASP A 19 22.98 -17.32 -31.66
CA ASP A 19 23.08 -16.95 -30.25
C ASP A 19 22.89 -18.16 -29.31
N THR A 20 23.50 -18.13 -28.13
CA THR A 20 23.35 -19.12 -27.05
C THR A 20 22.96 -18.42 -25.76
N ASN A 21 22.13 -19.05 -24.93
CA ASN A 21 21.60 -18.44 -23.71
C ASN A 21 22.62 -18.45 -22.56
N ASP A 22 23.61 -17.56 -22.59
CA ASP A 22 24.74 -17.51 -21.65
C ASP A 22 24.80 -16.24 -20.80
N HIS A 23 23.96 -15.24 -21.07
CA HIS A 23 23.69 -14.13 -20.17
C HIS A 23 22.36 -14.35 -19.46
N GLY A 24 22.29 -13.97 -18.19
CA GLY A 24 21.05 -14.06 -17.42
C GLY A 24 20.44 -12.68 -17.20
N PRO A 25 19.15 -12.62 -16.84
CA PRO A 25 18.46 -11.35 -16.66
C PRO A 25 19.00 -10.59 -15.45
N VAL A 26 19.21 -9.28 -15.61
CA VAL A 26 19.67 -8.36 -14.57
C VAL A 26 18.69 -7.19 -14.46
N PHE A 27 18.13 -6.96 -13.26
CA PHE A 27 17.30 -5.79 -13.00
C PHE A 27 18.13 -4.50 -13.03
N GLU A 28 17.54 -3.40 -13.51
CA GLU A 28 18.19 -2.08 -13.51
C GLU A 28 18.48 -1.57 -12.09
N GLN A 29 17.71 -2.02 -11.10
CA GLN A 29 17.90 -1.73 -9.69
C GLN A 29 17.73 -2.99 -8.85
N ASN A 30 18.54 -3.09 -7.79
CA ASN A 30 18.41 -4.17 -6.81
C ASN A 30 17.19 -3.96 -5.89
N GLU A 31 16.81 -2.70 -5.66
CA GLU A 31 15.68 -2.30 -4.82
C GLU A 31 14.96 -1.09 -5.42
N TYR A 32 13.63 -1.15 -5.48
CA TYR A 32 12.74 -0.07 -5.89
C TYR A 32 11.91 0.38 -4.69
N ARG A 33 11.99 1.65 -4.28
CA ARG A 33 11.26 2.17 -3.12
C ARG A 33 10.30 3.30 -3.51
N LEU A 34 9.06 3.18 -3.10
CA LEU A 34 8.03 4.19 -3.37
C LEU A 34 7.00 4.31 -2.25
N ARG A 35 6.20 5.38 -2.31
CA ARG A 35 5.14 5.68 -1.35
C ARG A 35 3.82 5.83 -2.10
N ILE A 36 2.75 5.21 -1.59
CA ILE A 36 1.40 5.25 -2.17
C ILE A 36 0.40 5.54 -1.07
N ARG A 37 -0.62 6.36 -1.34
CA ARG A 37 -1.73 6.57 -0.39
C ARG A 37 -2.60 5.32 -0.29
N GLU A 38 -3.25 5.12 0.84
CA GLU A 38 -4.09 3.94 1.05
C GLU A 38 -5.39 3.95 0.23
N ASN A 39 -5.94 5.14 -0.01
CA ASN A 39 -7.19 5.36 -0.74
C ASN A 39 -7.05 5.34 -2.28
N VAL A 40 -5.97 4.77 -2.81
CA VAL A 40 -5.80 4.63 -4.27
C VAL A 40 -6.75 3.60 -4.86
N GLU A 41 -7.24 3.88 -6.06
CA GLU A 41 -8.17 3.00 -6.76
C GLU A 41 -7.50 1.70 -7.22
N VAL A 42 -8.32 0.64 -7.34
CA VAL A 42 -7.89 -0.63 -7.92
C VAL A 42 -7.44 -0.42 -9.37
N GLY A 43 -6.37 -1.09 -9.78
CA GLY A 43 -5.77 -0.92 -11.11
C GLY A 43 -4.81 0.27 -11.21
N PHE A 44 -4.60 1.01 -10.11
CA PHE A 44 -3.54 2.02 -10.02
C PHE A 44 -2.19 1.43 -10.43
N GLU A 45 -1.52 2.12 -11.34
CA GLU A 45 -0.20 1.75 -11.83
C GLU A 45 0.86 2.18 -10.82
N VAL A 46 1.51 1.20 -10.22
CA VAL A 46 2.41 1.41 -9.10
C VAL A 46 3.80 1.83 -9.61
N ILE A 47 4.39 0.95 -10.41
CA ILE A 47 5.74 1.13 -10.98
C ILE A 47 5.94 0.12 -12.11
N THR A 48 6.82 0.45 -13.05
CA THR A 48 7.35 -0.52 -14.02
C THR A 48 8.76 -0.91 -13.62
N VAL A 49 8.98 -2.21 -13.37
CA VAL A 49 10.32 -2.76 -13.13
C VAL A 49 10.92 -3.26 -14.44
N ARG A 50 12.23 -3.07 -14.61
CA ARG A 50 12.91 -3.42 -15.85
C ARG A 50 14.14 -4.27 -15.58
N ALA A 51 14.25 -5.36 -16.35
CA ALA A 51 15.44 -6.17 -16.43
C ALA A 51 15.94 -6.21 -17.88
N THR A 52 17.25 -6.39 -18.02
CA THR A 52 17.93 -6.56 -19.30
C THR A 52 18.64 -7.90 -19.33
N ASP A 53 18.67 -8.52 -20.50
CA ASP A 53 19.46 -9.71 -20.78
C ASP A 53 20.45 -9.39 -21.92
N GLY A 54 21.65 -9.95 -21.85
CA GLY A 54 22.72 -9.73 -22.82
C GLY A 54 22.57 -10.55 -24.10
N ASP A 55 21.69 -11.55 -24.09
CA ASP A 55 21.49 -12.48 -25.20
C ASP A 55 20.62 -11.87 -26.33
N ALA A 56 20.37 -12.63 -27.40
CA ALA A 56 19.58 -12.17 -28.53
C ALA A 56 18.24 -12.91 -28.67
N GLN A 57 17.27 -12.26 -29.34
CA GLN A 57 16.00 -12.88 -29.73
C GLN A 57 15.24 -13.48 -28.54
N SER A 58 14.83 -14.76 -28.62
CA SER A 58 14.09 -15.42 -27.55
C SER A 58 14.90 -15.58 -26.26
N ASN A 59 16.23 -15.66 -26.34
CA ASN A 59 17.10 -15.78 -25.18
C ASN A 59 17.14 -14.48 -24.34
N ALA A 60 16.71 -13.34 -24.90
CA ALA A 60 16.56 -12.09 -24.14
C ALA A 60 15.10 -11.70 -23.83
N ASN A 61 14.13 -12.55 -24.19
CA ASN A 61 12.73 -12.26 -23.93
C ASN A 61 12.39 -12.42 -22.44
N MET A 62 12.06 -11.29 -21.80
CA MET A 62 11.85 -11.25 -20.36
C MET A 62 10.47 -11.72 -19.93
N ILE A 63 10.43 -12.48 -18.84
CA ILE A 63 9.23 -12.90 -18.13
C ILE A 63 9.34 -12.49 -16.65
N TYR A 64 8.48 -11.57 -16.23
CA TYR A 64 8.43 -11.06 -14.85
C TYR A 64 7.42 -11.81 -13.98
N LYS A 65 7.77 -12.05 -12.71
CA LYS A 65 6.88 -12.65 -11.71
C LYS A 65 7.13 -12.11 -10.30
N ILE A 66 6.08 -11.94 -9.52
CA ILE A 66 6.15 -11.77 -8.05
C ILE A 66 6.26 -13.17 -7.44
N VAL A 67 7.26 -13.40 -6.58
CA VAL A 67 7.59 -14.75 -6.08
C VAL A 67 7.28 -15.03 -4.62
N ASN A 68 7.19 -14.01 -3.78
CA ASN A 68 6.62 -14.02 -2.42
C ASN A 68 6.96 -12.67 -1.77
N GLY A 69 5.97 -11.98 -1.22
CA GLY A 69 6.17 -11.00 -0.15
C GLY A 69 5.73 -11.65 1.16
N GLU A 70 6.42 -11.41 2.26
CA GLU A 70 5.92 -11.85 3.57
C GLU A 70 4.58 -11.15 3.83
N GLY A 71 3.48 -11.93 3.79
CA GLY A 71 2.11 -11.41 3.82
C GLY A 71 1.24 -12.06 2.75
N VAL A 72 0.40 -12.99 3.17
CA VAL A 72 -0.55 -13.75 2.34
C VAL A 72 -1.54 -12.78 1.66
N ASN A 73 -1.74 -12.87 0.34
CA ASN A 73 -2.59 -11.99 -0.50
C ASN A 73 -1.98 -10.60 -0.82
N SER A 74 -0.95 -10.54 -1.66
CA SER A 74 -0.12 -9.34 -1.87
C SER A 74 -0.82 -8.07 -2.36
N GLY A 75 -2.12 -8.03 -2.67
CA GLY A 75 -2.80 -6.83 -3.21
C GLY A 75 -2.28 -6.33 -4.57
N PHE A 76 -1.14 -6.83 -5.04
CA PHE A 76 -0.45 -6.42 -6.25
C PHE A 76 -0.33 -7.56 -7.26
N GLU A 77 -0.31 -7.20 -8.54
CA GLU A 77 0.02 -8.06 -9.66
C GLU A 77 1.11 -7.43 -10.53
N ILE A 78 1.81 -8.25 -11.32
CA ILE A 78 2.81 -7.79 -12.28
C ILE A 78 2.47 -8.32 -13.68
N ASP A 79 2.50 -7.45 -14.69
CA ASP A 79 2.43 -7.89 -16.08
C ASP A 79 3.75 -8.59 -16.45
N SER A 80 3.60 -9.83 -16.91
CA SER A 80 4.73 -10.72 -17.14
C SER A 80 5.62 -10.31 -18.30
N ARG A 81 5.19 -9.40 -19.18
CA ARG A 81 5.93 -9.02 -20.40
C ARG A 81 6.58 -7.65 -20.28
N ASN A 82 5.92 -6.70 -19.63
CA ASN A 82 6.42 -5.33 -19.52
C ASN A 82 6.88 -4.92 -18.12
N GLY A 83 6.68 -5.77 -17.11
CA GLY A 83 7.14 -5.52 -15.73
C GLY A 83 6.31 -4.47 -14.98
N LEU A 84 5.13 -4.09 -15.49
CA LEU A 84 4.24 -3.15 -14.83
C LEU A 84 3.57 -3.80 -13.62
N VAL A 85 3.79 -3.22 -12.44
CA VAL A 85 3.15 -3.60 -11.19
C VAL A 85 1.91 -2.75 -10.98
N LYS A 86 0.77 -3.39 -10.70
CA LYS A 86 -0.51 -2.73 -10.41
C LYS A 86 -1.15 -3.27 -9.14
N ILE A 87 -2.09 -2.50 -8.59
CA ILE A 87 -3.04 -3.03 -7.60
C ILE A 87 -3.97 -4.02 -8.29
N ARG A 88 -4.04 -5.23 -7.74
CA ARG A 88 -4.73 -6.38 -8.30
C ARG A 88 -6.24 -6.16 -8.35
N VAL A 89 -6.83 -6.39 -9.53
CA VAL A 89 -8.28 -6.55 -9.74
C VAL A 89 -8.62 -8.03 -9.55
N ILE A 90 -9.66 -8.37 -8.80
CA ILE A 90 -10.10 -9.76 -8.69
C ILE A 90 -11.47 -9.93 -9.35
N ILE A 91 -11.48 -10.66 -10.46
CA ILE A 91 -12.69 -11.00 -11.21
C ILE A 91 -12.96 -12.49 -10.96
N SER A 92 -13.79 -12.78 -9.94
CA SER A 92 -14.31 -14.11 -9.56
C SER A 92 -13.43 -15.05 -8.69
N GLY A 93 -14.11 -15.92 -7.92
CA GLY A 93 -13.51 -16.90 -7.01
C GLY A 93 -13.45 -16.43 -5.55
N ASN A 94 -14.61 -16.39 -4.87
CA ASN A 94 -14.70 -16.02 -3.45
C ASN A 94 -14.24 -17.17 -2.53
N VAL A 95 -12.97 -17.55 -2.62
CA VAL A 95 -12.41 -18.64 -1.80
C VAL A 95 -11.91 -18.16 -0.43
N LYS A 96 -11.96 -16.85 -0.15
CA LYS A 96 -11.44 -16.21 1.07
C LYS A 96 -12.27 -15.04 1.64
N GLY A 97 -13.50 -14.82 1.16
CA GLY A 97 -14.37 -13.73 1.65
C GLY A 97 -13.98 -12.35 1.13
N GLN A 98 -13.57 -12.22 -0.13
CA GLN A 98 -12.94 -11.02 -0.69
C GLN A 98 -13.82 -10.12 -1.59
N PHE A 99 -15.10 -10.46 -1.78
CA PHE A 99 -16.09 -9.61 -2.47
C PHE A 99 -17.39 -9.58 -1.69
N PHE A 100 -18.02 -8.41 -1.60
CA PHE A 100 -19.41 -8.26 -1.19
C PHE A 100 -20.24 -7.86 -2.41
N ILE A 101 -21.36 -8.54 -2.63
CA ILE A 101 -22.30 -8.21 -3.71
C ILE A 101 -23.52 -7.58 -3.04
N HIS A 102 -23.75 -6.30 -3.30
CA HIS A 102 -24.95 -5.62 -2.84
C HIS A 102 -26.16 -6.09 -3.66
N THR A 103 -27.11 -6.80 -3.05
CA THR A 103 -28.44 -7.04 -3.65
C THR A 103 -29.41 -6.00 -3.06
N PRO A 104 -30.14 -5.21 -3.88
CA PRO A 104 -30.61 -5.49 -5.25
C PRO A 104 -29.81 -4.86 -6.42
N THR A 105 -28.72 -4.14 -6.18
CA THR A 105 -28.03 -3.33 -7.20
C THR A 105 -27.03 -4.11 -8.06
N GLY A 106 -26.53 -5.25 -7.57
CA GLY A 106 -25.49 -6.03 -8.24
C GLY A 106 -24.11 -5.36 -8.23
N ALA A 107 -23.91 -4.32 -7.42
CA ALA A 107 -22.60 -3.71 -7.24
C ALA A 107 -21.65 -4.70 -6.54
N ILE A 108 -20.41 -4.79 -7.03
CA ILE A 108 -19.36 -5.67 -6.52
C ILE A 108 -18.32 -4.78 -5.85
N ASP A 109 -18.16 -4.92 -4.53
CA ASP A 109 -17.11 -4.22 -3.78
C ASP A 109 -15.89 -5.12 -3.54
N VAL A 110 -14.69 -4.51 -3.57
CA VAL A 110 -13.39 -5.17 -3.42
C VAL A 110 -12.96 -5.13 -1.96
N ILE A 111 -12.72 -6.29 -1.35
CA ILE A 111 -12.39 -6.42 0.07
C ILE A 111 -10.87 -6.53 0.26
N ASN A 112 -10.19 -5.42 0.02
CA ASN A 112 -9.06 -4.92 0.81
C ASN A 112 -8.31 -3.87 -0.04
N PRO A 113 -8.79 -2.61 -0.05
CA PRO A 113 -7.93 -1.48 -0.41
C PRO A 113 -6.63 -1.52 0.43
N LEU A 114 -5.62 -0.77 0.00
CA LEU A 114 -4.51 -0.50 0.90
C LEU A 114 -5.10 0.15 2.17
N ASP A 115 -4.62 -0.28 3.33
CA ASP A 115 -5.10 0.14 4.64
C ASP A 115 -3.85 0.32 5.50
N TYR A 116 -3.56 1.57 5.85
CA TYR A 116 -2.40 1.98 6.60
C TYR A 116 -2.46 1.50 8.06
N GLU A 117 -3.67 1.44 8.64
CA GLU A 117 -3.92 0.89 9.98
C GLU A 117 -3.60 -0.60 10.04
N MET A 118 -3.80 -1.33 8.92
CA MET A 118 -3.53 -2.76 8.82
C MET A 118 -2.09 -3.09 8.41
N ILE A 119 -1.60 -2.54 7.29
CA ILE A 119 -0.27 -2.84 6.72
C ILE A 119 0.38 -1.56 6.17
N ARG A 120 1.47 -1.14 6.81
CA ARG A 120 2.20 0.10 6.46
C ARG A 120 3.26 -0.07 5.39
N GLU A 121 3.77 -1.29 5.19
CA GLU A 121 4.84 -1.56 4.23
C GLU A 121 4.69 -2.95 3.60
N TYR A 122 4.87 -3.00 2.28
CA TYR A 122 4.96 -4.24 1.51
C TYR A 122 6.36 -4.41 0.93
N ASN A 123 6.91 -5.61 1.10
CA ASN A 123 8.21 -6.01 0.56
C ASN A 123 8.00 -7.12 -0.49
N LEU A 124 7.92 -6.75 -1.76
CA LEU A 124 7.66 -7.66 -2.86
C LEU A 124 8.97 -8.17 -3.46
N ARG A 125 9.25 -9.47 -3.34
CA ARG A 125 10.33 -10.08 -4.12
C ARG A 125 9.85 -10.36 -5.53
N ILE A 126 10.58 -9.81 -6.50
CA ILE A 126 10.36 -10.01 -7.92
C ILE A 126 11.47 -10.86 -8.52
N LYS A 127 11.12 -11.60 -9.56
CA LYS A 127 12.09 -12.29 -10.41
C LYS A 127 11.87 -11.98 -11.87
N ALA A 128 12.97 -12.03 -12.60
CA ALA A 128 13.04 -11.98 -14.04
C ALA A 128 13.57 -13.33 -14.55
N GLN A 129 13.03 -13.79 -15.66
CA GLN A 129 13.39 -15.03 -16.32
C GLN A 129 13.48 -14.79 -17.82
N ASP A 130 14.48 -15.35 -18.48
CA ASP A 130 14.62 -15.29 -19.92
C ASP A 130 13.76 -16.33 -20.67
N GLY A 131 13.74 -16.26 -22.01
CA GLY A 131 13.06 -17.23 -22.87
C GLY A 131 13.95 -18.40 -23.32
N GLY A 132 15.12 -18.57 -22.72
CA GLY A 132 16.11 -19.59 -23.03
C GLY A 132 15.63 -21.03 -22.76
N ARG A 133 16.39 -22.00 -23.28
CA ARG A 133 16.16 -23.45 -23.05
C ARG A 133 17.48 -24.16 -22.71
N PRO A 134 17.79 -24.40 -21.43
CA PRO A 134 17.00 -24.07 -20.24
C PRO A 134 16.96 -22.55 -19.96
N PRO A 135 15.93 -22.04 -19.27
CA PRO A 135 15.85 -20.61 -18.96
C PRO A 135 16.72 -20.24 -17.75
N LEU A 136 17.34 -19.06 -17.77
CA LEU A 136 18.04 -18.51 -16.60
C LEU A 136 17.08 -17.66 -15.76
N ILE A 137 17.18 -17.80 -14.43
CA ILE A 137 16.25 -17.24 -13.43
C ILE A 137 16.98 -16.47 -12.31
N ASN A 138 18.25 -16.13 -12.52
CA ASN A 138 19.12 -15.49 -11.55
C ASN A 138 18.78 -14.01 -11.28
N GLY A 139 17.97 -13.38 -12.13
CA GLY A 139 17.47 -12.02 -11.92
C GLY A 139 16.45 -11.98 -10.78
N THR A 140 16.87 -11.47 -9.61
CA THR A 140 15.99 -11.21 -8.47
C THR A 140 16.09 -9.74 -8.05
N GLY A 141 15.01 -9.19 -7.52
CA GLY A 141 14.92 -7.81 -7.05
C GLY A 141 13.86 -7.64 -5.98
N ILE A 142 13.83 -6.47 -5.34
CA ILE A 142 12.86 -6.15 -4.29
C ILE A 142 12.14 -4.84 -4.63
N VAL A 143 10.82 -4.82 -4.47
CA VAL A 143 10.01 -3.59 -4.50
C VAL A 143 9.46 -3.34 -3.11
N VAL A 144 9.80 -2.19 -2.54
CA VAL A 144 9.34 -1.74 -1.22
C VAL A 144 8.30 -0.65 -1.41
N ILE A 145 7.08 -0.92 -0.94
CA ILE A 145 5.95 0.00 -1.05
C ILE A 145 5.56 0.42 0.36
N GLN A 146 5.67 1.72 0.63
CA GLN A 146 5.22 2.31 1.89
C GLN A 146 3.84 2.91 1.70
N VAL A 147 2.89 2.49 2.53
CA VAL A 147 1.54 3.06 2.55
C VAL A 147 1.59 4.39 3.28
N VAL A 148 0.91 5.39 2.73
CA VAL A 148 0.76 6.72 3.30
C VAL A 148 -0.67 6.86 3.80
N ASP A 149 -0.75 7.05 5.11
CA ASP A 149 -1.93 7.42 5.87
C ASP A 149 -2.71 8.59 5.23
N VAL A 150 -4.02 8.40 5.13
CA VAL A 150 -5.03 9.40 4.79
C VAL A 150 -6.02 9.47 5.94
N ASN A 151 -6.49 10.69 6.27
CA ASN A 151 -7.53 10.87 7.28
C ASN A 151 -8.87 10.28 6.81
N ASP A 152 -9.10 9.01 7.12
CA ASP A 152 -10.31 8.26 6.78
C ASP A 152 -10.97 7.58 8.00
N ASN A 153 -10.31 7.59 9.16
CA ASN A 153 -10.91 7.25 10.44
C ASN A 153 -11.39 8.50 11.18
N ALA A 154 -12.60 8.45 11.71
CA ALA A 154 -13.11 9.54 12.54
C ALA A 154 -12.79 9.29 14.02
N PRO A 155 -12.52 10.34 14.83
CA PRO A 155 -12.30 10.18 16.26
C PRO A 155 -13.50 9.55 16.97
N MET A 156 -13.24 8.63 17.89
CA MET A 156 -14.26 7.98 18.73
C MET A 156 -13.96 8.16 20.21
N PHE A 157 -14.97 8.53 20.99
CA PHE A 157 -14.84 8.54 22.45
C PHE A 157 -14.67 7.13 23.01
N VAL A 158 -13.73 6.96 23.95
CA VAL A 158 -13.43 5.67 24.58
C VAL A 158 -14.57 5.18 25.47
N SER A 159 -15.41 6.09 25.97
CA SER A 159 -16.57 5.78 26.78
C SER A 159 -17.70 6.77 26.52
N THR A 160 -18.94 6.28 26.45
CA THR A 160 -20.13 7.14 26.40
C THR A 160 -21.29 6.46 27.13
N PRO A 161 -21.97 7.15 28.08
CA PRO A 161 -21.74 8.53 28.51
C PRO A 161 -20.57 8.65 29.50
N PHE A 162 -19.88 9.80 29.48
CA PHE A 162 -19.00 10.20 30.57
C PHE A 162 -19.82 10.78 31.72
N GLN A 163 -19.63 10.28 32.94
CA GLN A 163 -20.33 10.75 34.13
C GLN A 163 -19.36 10.98 35.28
N ALA A 164 -19.48 12.12 35.94
CA ALA A 164 -18.77 12.45 37.16
C ALA A 164 -19.70 13.18 38.13
N THR A 165 -19.38 13.09 39.42
CA THR A 165 -20.01 13.89 40.47
C THR A 165 -18.91 14.73 41.12
N VAL A 166 -19.21 16.01 41.33
CA VAL A 166 -18.29 16.98 41.93
C VAL A 166 -19.00 17.65 43.11
N LEU A 167 -18.27 17.92 44.19
CA LEU A 167 -18.78 18.68 45.33
C LEU A 167 -18.73 20.18 44.99
N GLU A 168 -19.69 20.96 45.43
CA GLU A 168 -19.77 22.39 45.10
C GLU A 168 -18.61 23.21 45.70
N ASN A 169 -18.08 22.78 46.85
CA ASN A 169 -17.03 23.48 47.57
C ASN A 169 -15.61 23.20 47.06
N VAL A 170 -15.46 22.57 45.89
CA VAL A 170 -14.14 22.35 45.29
C VAL A 170 -13.55 23.68 44.79
N PRO A 171 -12.21 23.84 44.84
CA PRO A 171 -11.58 25.05 44.35
C PRO A 171 -11.66 25.16 42.81
N ILE A 172 -11.59 26.39 42.30
CA ILE A 172 -11.37 26.66 40.86
C ILE A 172 -10.10 25.94 40.40
N GLY A 173 -10.15 25.32 39.23
CA GLY A 173 -9.10 24.48 38.67
C GLY A 173 -9.16 23.01 39.12
N TYR A 174 -10.11 22.64 39.98
CA TYR A 174 -10.33 21.24 40.35
C TYR A 174 -10.64 20.39 39.11
N SER A 175 -9.95 19.25 38.96
CA SER A 175 -10.14 18.32 37.85
C SER A 175 -11.35 17.43 38.10
N VAL A 176 -12.34 17.51 37.21
CA VAL A 176 -13.64 16.82 37.36
C VAL A 176 -13.59 15.44 36.69
N ILE A 177 -13.23 15.42 35.41
CA ILE A 177 -13.21 14.20 34.60
C ILE A 177 -12.26 14.38 33.42
N HIS A 178 -11.67 13.29 32.96
CA HIS A 178 -10.84 13.22 31.76
C HIS A 178 -11.67 12.62 30.62
N ILE A 179 -11.91 13.42 29.59
CA ILE A 179 -12.54 12.96 28.35
C ILE A 179 -11.45 12.39 27.45
N GLN A 180 -11.67 11.17 26.96
CA GLN A 180 -10.73 10.49 26.10
C GLN A 180 -11.42 10.07 24.81
N ALA A 181 -10.82 10.45 23.68
CA ALA A 181 -11.12 9.91 22.36
C ALA A 181 -9.86 9.26 21.77
N ILE A 182 -10.08 8.37 20.80
CA ILE A 182 -9.05 7.73 20.01
C ILE A 182 -9.36 7.94 18.54
N ASP A 183 -8.31 8.05 17.73
CA ASP A 183 -8.39 8.04 16.28
C ASP A 183 -7.38 6.99 15.80
N SER A 184 -7.77 6.18 14.82
CA SER A 184 -6.95 5.07 14.34
C SER A 184 -5.85 5.52 13.38
N ASP A 185 -5.99 6.72 12.79
CA ASP A 185 -5.01 7.29 11.88
C ASP A 185 -3.67 7.58 12.61
N SER A 186 -2.73 8.25 11.95
CA SER A 186 -1.43 8.61 12.53
C SER A 186 -1.05 10.09 12.31
N GLY A 187 -0.13 10.55 13.17
CA GLY A 187 0.41 11.91 13.09
C GLY A 187 -0.67 12.97 13.27
N GLU A 188 -0.74 13.92 12.34
CA GLU A 188 -1.72 15.00 12.38
C GLU A 188 -3.16 14.51 12.13
N ASN A 189 -3.35 13.40 11.42
CA ASN A 189 -4.69 12.85 11.16
C ASN A 189 -5.34 12.36 12.46
N ALA A 190 -4.55 11.82 13.39
CA ALA A 190 -4.98 11.41 14.72
C ALA A 190 -4.81 12.48 15.81
N ARG A 191 -4.51 13.74 15.45
CA ARG A 191 -4.36 14.82 16.43
C ARG A 191 -5.73 15.32 16.90
N LEU A 192 -6.00 15.14 18.19
CA LEU A 192 -7.30 15.49 18.79
C LEU A 192 -7.29 16.88 19.44
N ASP A 193 -8.37 17.63 19.20
CA ASP A 193 -8.67 18.91 19.84
C ASP A 193 -10.08 18.82 20.49
N TYR A 194 -10.18 19.10 21.78
CA TYR A 194 -11.40 18.98 22.59
C TYR A 194 -12.06 20.33 22.85
N CYS A 195 -13.39 20.41 22.68
CA CYS A 195 -14.16 21.60 23.03
C CYS A 195 -15.48 21.24 23.73
N LEU A 196 -15.94 22.13 24.62
CA LEU A 196 -17.29 22.08 25.16
C LEU A 196 -18.20 22.91 24.26
N THR A 197 -19.34 22.35 23.86
CA THR A 197 -20.30 23.03 22.99
C THR A 197 -21.19 24.02 23.75
N ASP A 198 -21.37 23.80 25.05
CA ASP A 198 -22.06 24.77 25.90
C ASP A 198 -21.13 25.96 26.16
N THR A 199 -21.53 27.10 25.60
CA THR A 199 -20.80 28.36 25.67
C THR A 199 -21.63 29.42 26.40
N THR A 200 -22.64 29.00 27.17
CA THR A 200 -23.44 29.92 27.97
C THR A 200 -22.54 30.72 28.91
N PRO A 201 -22.68 32.06 28.95
CA PRO A 201 -21.93 32.88 29.89
C PRO A 201 -22.19 32.41 31.33
N GLY A 202 -21.13 32.06 32.05
CA GLY A 202 -21.23 31.51 33.40
C GLY A 202 -21.30 29.98 33.47
N PHE A 203 -21.14 29.25 32.35
CA PHE A 203 -20.96 27.80 32.41
C PHE A 203 -19.71 27.47 33.26
N PRO A 204 -19.86 26.70 34.36
CA PRO A 204 -18.84 26.66 35.41
C PRO A 204 -17.71 25.65 35.15
N PHE A 205 -17.61 25.15 33.91
CA PHE A 205 -16.58 24.20 33.51
C PHE A 205 -15.84 24.67 32.27
N THR A 206 -14.57 24.29 32.17
CA THR A 206 -13.73 24.48 30.98
C THR A 206 -13.01 23.18 30.66
N ILE A 207 -12.67 22.97 29.38
CA ILE A 207 -11.91 21.81 28.92
C ILE A 207 -10.55 22.26 28.39
N ASN A 208 -9.51 21.51 28.73
CA ASN A 208 -8.23 21.68 28.07
C ASN A 208 -8.30 21.07 26.66
N ASN A 209 -8.09 21.90 25.65
CA ASN A 209 -8.20 21.50 24.24
C ASN A 209 -7.26 20.36 23.84
N SER A 210 -6.08 20.24 24.45
CA SER A 210 -5.10 19.21 24.10
C SER A 210 -5.18 17.95 24.95
N THR A 211 -5.70 18.05 26.18
CA THR A 211 -5.67 16.93 27.14
C THR A 211 -7.04 16.37 27.48
N GLY A 212 -8.15 17.02 27.08
CA GLY A 212 -9.50 16.54 27.37
C GLY A 212 -9.91 16.61 28.84
N TRP A 213 -9.08 17.20 29.72
CA TRP A 213 -9.44 17.40 31.13
C TRP A 213 -10.48 18.50 31.28
N ILE A 214 -11.60 18.16 31.90
CA ILE A 214 -12.61 19.12 32.34
C ILE A 214 -12.27 19.59 33.75
N THR A 215 -12.24 20.90 33.96
CA THR A 215 -11.94 21.55 35.23
C THR A 215 -12.99 22.59 35.59
N VAL A 216 -13.11 22.88 36.88
CA VAL A 216 -13.98 23.94 37.40
C VAL A 216 -13.40 25.31 37.05
N SER A 217 -14.18 26.18 36.39
CA SER A 217 -13.77 27.52 35.97
C SER A 217 -14.33 28.64 36.87
N THR A 218 -15.42 28.38 37.57
CA THR A 218 -16.06 29.30 38.53
C THR A 218 -16.51 28.54 39.78
N GLU A 219 -16.83 29.26 40.86
CA GLU A 219 -17.45 28.63 42.03
C GLU A 219 -18.75 27.91 41.63
N LEU A 220 -18.98 26.75 42.25
CA LEU A 220 -20.18 25.95 42.06
C LEU A 220 -21.14 26.22 43.22
N ASP A 221 -22.42 26.31 42.91
CA ASP A 221 -23.48 26.49 43.91
C ASP A 221 -24.68 25.64 43.47
N ARG A 222 -24.99 24.60 44.25
CA ARG A 222 -26.09 23.68 43.94
C ARG A 222 -27.45 24.32 44.17
N GLU A 223 -27.54 25.27 45.11
CA GLU A 223 -28.78 25.89 45.53
C GLU A 223 -29.25 26.99 44.57
N THR A 224 -28.40 27.49 43.68
CA THR A 224 -28.79 28.38 42.58
C THR A 224 -29.32 27.62 41.35
N THR A 225 -30.63 27.41 41.31
CA THR A 225 -31.43 27.14 40.09
C THR A 225 -32.66 28.02 40.04
#